data_AF-A0A1E5UV49-F1
#
_entry.id   AF-A0A1E5UV49-F1
#
_cell.length_a   1.000
_cell.length_b   1.000
_cell.length_c   1.000
_cell.angle_alpha   90.00
_cell.angle_beta   90.00
_cell.angle_gamma   90.00
#
_symmetry.space_group_name_H-M   'P 1'
#
loop_
_entity.id
_entity.type
_entity.pdbx_description
1 polymer ?
#
loop_
_entity_poly.entity_id
_entity_poly.type
_entity_poly.pdbx_seq_one_letter_code
_entity_poly.pdbx_strand_id
1 'polypeptide(L)'
;LLRRSALELFMVDRSNFFFDFGAVMCPFLFQRAEQILKRTQLMERWANWEISNFEYLMELNTLAGRSYNDITQYPVFPWIVADYKSRVLNLDDPSTYRDLSK
;
A
#
# COMPACT_ATOMS: atom_id res chain seq x y z
N LEU A 1 11.26 17.64 4.02
CA LEU A 1 9.89 17.11 3.85
C LEU A 1 9.86 15.58 3.81
N LEU A 2 10.92 14.90 3.37
CA LEU A 2 11.15 13.47 3.66
C LEU A 2 12.14 13.34 4.83
N ARG A 3 11.64 13.32 6.07
CA ARG A 3 12.47 12.97 7.23
C ARG A 3 12.11 11.54 7.63
N ARG A 4 13.12 10.65 7.71
CA ARG A 4 12.98 9.28 8.22
C ARG A 4 12.93 9.28 9.74
N SER A 5 12.00 10.04 10.28
CA SER A 5 11.90 10.31 11.71
C SER A 5 10.49 10.06 12.24
N ALA A 6 9.55 9.73 11.34
CA ALA A 6 8.23 9.29 11.70
C ALA A 6 8.14 7.77 11.88
N LEU A 7 7.30 7.33 12.81
CA LEU A 7 7.00 5.92 13.10
C LEU A 7 5.48 5.75 13.11
N GLU A 8 5.00 4.69 12.43
CA GLU A 8 3.60 4.28 12.50
C GLU A 8 3.49 2.95 13.27
N LEU A 9 2.59 2.92 14.26
CA LEU A 9 2.28 1.75 15.07
C LEU A 9 0.90 1.22 14.67
N PHE A 10 0.85 -0.05 14.29
CA PHE A 10 -0.37 -0.77 13.97
C PHE A 10 -0.76 -1.69 15.12
N MET A 11 -1.93 -1.44 15.71
CA MET A 11 -2.45 -2.20 16.84
C MET A 11 -3.29 -3.38 16.36
N VAL A 12 -3.45 -4.39 17.21
CA VAL A 12 -4.24 -5.61 16.90
C VAL A 12 -5.73 -5.29 16.65
N ASP A 13 -6.23 -4.20 17.23
CA ASP A 13 -7.58 -3.69 17.03
C ASP A 13 -7.75 -2.88 15.72
N ARG A 14 -6.73 -2.85 14.86
CA ARG A 14 -6.63 -2.07 13.61
C ARG A 14 -6.56 -0.56 13.82
N SER A 15 -6.40 -0.07 15.04
CA SER A 15 -6.05 1.34 15.26
C SER A 15 -4.61 1.60 14.83
N ASN A 16 -4.35 2.80 14.30
CA ASN A 16 -3.03 3.20 13.85
C ASN A 16 -2.65 4.57 14.44
N PHE A 17 -1.41 4.65 14.95
CA PHE A 17 -0.87 5.88 15.54
C PHE A 17 0.39 6.29 14.80
N PHE A 18 0.41 7.54 14.34
CA PHE A 18 1.56 8.13 13.63
C PHE A 18 2.26 9.15 14.52
N PHE A 19 3.57 8.97 14.71
CA PHE A 19 4.40 9.86 15.51
C PHE A 19 5.54 10.40 14.66
N ASP A 20 5.67 11.73 14.52
CA ASP A 20 6.85 12.36 13.91
C ASP A 20 7.78 12.88 15.01
N PHE A 21 8.95 12.26 15.14
CA PHE A 21 9.98 12.70 16.06
C PHE A 21 10.89 13.64 15.29
N GLY A 22 11.00 14.92 15.67
CA GLY A 22 11.76 15.93 14.88
C GLY A 22 13.27 15.66 14.66
N ALA A 23 13.82 14.55 15.17
CA ALA A 23 15.19 14.10 15.03
C ALA A 23 15.26 12.64 14.51
N VAL A 24 16.33 12.32 13.77
CA VAL A 24 16.52 11.02 13.11
C VAL A 24 16.57 9.90 14.15
N MET A 25 15.42 9.25 14.35
CA MET A 25 15.30 8.14 15.27
C MET A 25 16.06 6.95 14.69
N CYS A 26 17.07 6.52 15.45
CA CYS A 26 17.93 5.34 15.36
C CYS A 26 17.73 4.41 14.13
N PRO A 27 18.80 4.08 13.37
CA PRO A 27 18.77 3.13 12.24
C PRO A 27 18.22 1.73 12.57
N PHE A 28 18.09 1.39 13.85
CA PHE A 28 17.64 0.10 14.36
C PHE A 28 16.12 -0.11 14.35
N LEU A 29 15.30 0.95 14.32
CA LEU A 29 13.83 0.82 14.34
C LEU A 29 13.23 0.67 12.95
N PHE A 30 13.95 1.03 11.89
CA PHE A 30 13.51 0.84 10.51
C PHE A 30 14.11 -0.46 9.96
N GLN A 31 13.41 -1.57 10.17
CA GLN A 31 13.71 -2.77 9.38
C GLN A 31 13.44 -2.45 7.90
N ARG A 32 14.43 -2.70 7.03
CA ARG A 32 14.26 -2.44 5.59
C ARG A 32 13.04 -3.20 5.06
N ALA A 33 12.18 -2.52 4.31
CA ALA A 33 10.99 -3.08 3.67
C ALA A 33 11.27 -4.41 2.93
N GLU A 34 12.44 -4.53 2.29
CA GLU A 34 12.89 -5.76 1.63
C GLU A 34 12.97 -6.98 2.57
N GLN A 35 13.39 -6.78 3.82
CA GLN A 35 13.45 -7.87 4.81
C GLN A 35 12.06 -8.27 5.29
N ILE A 36 11.15 -7.31 5.43
CA ILE A 36 9.76 -7.59 5.81
C ILE A 36 9.09 -8.37 4.67
N LEU A 37 9.22 -7.90 3.43
CA LEU A 37 8.67 -8.55 2.24
C LEU A 37 9.12 -10.03 2.12
N LYS A 38 10.42 -10.30 2.37
CA LYS A 38 10.96 -11.67 2.36
C LYS A 38 10.44 -12.52 3.51
N ARG A 39 10.22 -11.94 4.69
CA ARG A 39 9.73 -12.65 5.87
C ARG A 39 8.24 -12.97 5.81
N THR A 40 7.43 -12.06 5.28
CA THR A 40 5.97 -12.21 5.23
C THR A 40 5.49 -13.06 4.06
N GLN A 41 6.39 -13.44 3.13
CA GLN A 41 6.07 -14.16 1.90
C GLN A 41 4.91 -13.51 1.13
N LEU A 42 4.80 -12.19 1.22
CA LEU A 42 3.63 -11.43 0.75
C LEU A 42 3.29 -11.72 -0.72
N MET A 43 4.32 -11.83 -1.56
CA MET A 43 4.17 -12.15 -2.99
C MET A 43 3.63 -13.56 -3.22
N GLU A 44 4.08 -14.54 -2.45
CA GLU A 44 3.64 -15.94 -2.56
C GLU A 44 2.19 -16.09 -2.09
N ARG A 45 1.84 -15.46 -0.97
CA ARG A 45 0.46 -15.43 -0.46
C ARG A 45 -0.52 -14.83 -1.47
N TRP A 46 -0.11 -13.75 -2.14
CA TRP A 46 -0.91 -13.16 -3.22
C TRP A 46 -1.02 -14.09 -4.43
N ALA A 47 0.09 -14.70 -4.87
CA ALA A 47 0.10 -15.64 -5.98
C ALA A 47 -0.74 -16.91 -5.71
N ASN A 48 -0.81 -17.33 -4.45
CA ASN A 48 -1.61 -18.47 -3.98
C ASN A 48 -3.08 -18.10 -3.68
N TRP A 49 -3.51 -16.86 -3.97
CA TRP A 49 -4.87 -16.37 -3.71
C TRP A 49 -5.26 -16.34 -2.23
N GLU A 50 -4.29 -16.34 -1.31
CA GLU A 50 -4.54 -16.25 0.14
C GLU A 50 -4.89 -14.83 0.58
N ILE A 51 -4.50 -13.83 -0.22
CA ILE A 51 -4.80 -12.42 -0.01
C ILE A 51 -5.31 -11.79 -1.31
N SER A 52 -6.21 -10.82 -1.19
CA SER A 52 -6.78 -10.09 -2.32
C SER A 52 -5.79 -9.09 -2.94
N ASN A 53 -6.07 -8.65 -4.17
CA ASN A 53 -5.32 -7.56 -4.82
C ASN A 53 -5.30 -6.29 -3.97
N PHE A 54 -6.40 -5.99 -3.27
CA PHE A 54 -6.49 -4.82 -2.40
C PHE A 54 -5.54 -4.94 -1.20
N GLU A 55 -5.56 -6.08 -0.51
CA GLU A 55 -4.68 -6.34 0.64
C GLU A 55 -3.22 -6.31 0.22
N TYR A 56 -2.88 -6.96 -0.89
CA TYR A 56 -1.53 -6.95 -1.43
C TYR A 56 -1.03 -5.52 -1.73
N LEU A 57 -1.83 -4.71 -2.41
CA LEU A 57 -1.49 -3.31 -2.70
C LEU A 57 -1.43 -2.45 -1.43
N MET A 58 -2.26 -2.72 -0.43
CA MET A 58 -2.20 -2.02 0.86
C MET A 58 -0.89 -2.31 1.58
N GLU A 59 -0.50 -3.58 1.66
CA GLU A 59 0.78 -3.99 2.25
C GLU A 59 1.97 -3.36 1.50
N LEU A 60 1.93 -3.31 0.17
CA LEU A 60 2.97 -2.63 -0.62
C LEU A 60 3.05 -1.13 -0.31
N ASN A 61 1.90 -0.45 -0.17
CA ASN A 61 1.86 0.96 0.20
C ASN A 61 2.46 1.18 1.60
N THR A 62 2.08 0.37 2.59
CA THR A 62 2.64 0.42 3.95
C THR A 62 4.16 0.19 3.96
N LEU A 63 4.64 -0.81 3.22
CA LEU A 63 6.07 -1.09 3.09
C LEU A 63 6.85 0.04 2.41
N ALA A 64 6.20 0.79 1.52
CA ALA A 64 6.76 2.00 0.91
C ALA A 64 6.74 3.22 1.84
N GLY A 65 6.21 3.09 3.06
CA GLY A 65 6.10 4.16 4.05
C GLY A 65 4.89 5.09 3.83
N ARG A 66 3.86 4.64 3.11
CA ARG A 66 2.62 5.39 2.91
C ARG A 66 1.63 5.11 4.03
N SER A 67 0.89 6.13 4.44
CA SER A 67 -0.04 6.08 5.56
C SER A 67 -1.30 6.89 5.29
N TYR A 68 -2.43 6.45 5.84
CA TYR A 68 -3.66 7.23 5.87
C TYR A 68 -3.54 8.52 6.70
N ASN A 69 -2.57 8.59 7.61
CA ASN A 69 -2.37 9.71 8.53
C ASN A 69 -1.55 10.85 7.91
N ASP A 70 -0.84 10.61 6.80
CA ASP A 70 -0.04 11.63 6.11
C ASP A 70 -0.61 11.88 4.71
N ILE A 71 -1.24 13.03 4.51
CA ILE A 71 -1.83 13.45 3.23
C ILE A 71 -0.76 13.51 2.12
N THR A 72 0.49 13.80 2.46
CA THR A 72 1.57 13.91 1.47
C THR A 72 2.11 12.54 1.04
N GLN A 73 1.87 11.49 1.83
CA GLN A 73 2.29 10.11 1.58
C GLN A 73 1.10 9.14 1.64
N TYR A 74 -0.07 9.55 1.16
CA TYR A 74 -1.27 8.71 1.18
C TYR A 74 -1.09 7.44 0.30
N PRO A 75 -1.74 6.31 0.62
CA PRO A 75 -1.72 5.10 -0.21
C PRO A 75 -2.14 5.38 -1.65
N VAL A 76 -1.42 4.80 -2.62
CA VAL A 76 -1.68 4.94 -4.05
C VAL A 76 -2.25 3.66 -4.61
N PHE A 77 -3.30 3.82 -5.41
CA PHE A 77 -3.95 2.76 -6.14
C PHE A 77 -4.05 3.11 -7.63
N PRO A 78 -3.88 2.12 -8.52
CA PRO A 78 -4.09 2.36 -9.94
C PRO A 78 -5.57 2.54 -10.27
N TRP A 79 -5.84 3.35 -11.28
CA TRP A 79 -7.16 3.41 -11.89
C TRP A 79 -7.42 2.11 -12.64
N ILE A 80 -8.49 1.39 -12.29
CA ILE A 80 -8.80 0.09 -12.91
C ILE A 80 -9.77 0.23 -14.07
N VAL A 81 -10.84 1.02 -13.89
CA VAL A 81 -11.86 1.24 -14.92
C VAL A 81 -11.43 2.39 -15.82
N ALA A 82 -11.63 2.22 -17.13
CA ALA A 82 -11.43 3.24 -18.15
C ALA A 82 -12.77 3.84 -18.63
N ASP A 83 -13.85 3.06 -18.58
CA ASP A 83 -15.18 3.52 -19.00
C ASP A 83 -15.99 4.09 -17.83
N TYR A 84 -16.10 5.43 -17.82
CA TYR A 84 -16.93 6.18 -16.88
C TYR A 84 -18.13 6.86 -17.55
N LYS A 85 -18.40 6.55 -18.83
CA LYS A 85 -19.45 7.23 -19.63
C LYS A 85 -20.65 6.32 -19.90
N SER A 86 -20.43 5.02 -20.03
CA SER A 86 -21.52 4.08 -20.27
C SER A 86 -22.49 4.03 -19.09
N ARG A 87 -23.78 3.89 -19.40
CA ARG A 87 -24.83 3.77 -18.38
C ARG A 87 -24.72 2.47 -17.57
N VAL A 88 -24.23 1.41 -18.21
CA VAL A 88 -24.01 0.10 -17.60
C VAL A 88 -22.58 -0.31 -17.92
N LEU A 89 -21.84 -0.68 -16.88
CA LEU A 89 -20.45 -1.10 -16.99
C LEU A 89 -20.40 -2.58 -17.39
N ASN A 90 -19.87 -2.87 -18.58
CA ASN A 90 -19.66 -4.25 -19.02
C ASN A 90 -18.30 -4.77 -18.53
N LEU A 91 -18.30 -5.68 -17.57
CA LEU A 91 -17.09 -6.24 -16.98
C LEU A 91 -16.44 -7.33 -17.84
N ASP A 92 -17.14 -7.85 -18.85
CA ASP A 92 -16.61 -8.85 -19.78
C ASP A 92 -15.86 -8.21 -20.95
N ASP A 93 -16.00 -6.90 -21.15
CA ASP A 93 -15.31 -6.15 -22.20
C ASP A 93 -13.92 -5.71 -21.72
N PRO A 94 -12.82 -6.17 -22.35
CA PRO A 94 -11.46 -5.76 -21.99
C PRO A 94 -11.23 -4.26 -22.14
N SER A 95 -11.97 -3.56 -23.01
CA SER A 95 -11.83 -2.11 -23.22
C SER A 95 -12.37 -1.27 -22.05
N THR A 96 -13.18 -1.88 -21.18
CA THR A 96 -13.65 -1.28 -19.93
C THR A 96 -12.51 -1.03 -18.94
N TYR A 97 -11.40 -1.77 -19.04
CA TYR A 97 -10.30 -1.71 -18.09
C TYR A 97 -9.12 -0.90 -18.64
N ARG A 98 -8.43 -0.20 -17.73
CA ARG A 98 -7.17 0.47 -18.03
C ARG A 98 -6.06 -0.56 -18.28
N ASP A 99 -5.24 -0.29 -19.28
CA ASP A 99 -3.96 -0.98 -19.47
C ASP A 99 -3.00 -0.70 -18.29
N LEU A 100 -2.79 -1.72 -17.45
CA LEU A 100 -1.95 -1.64 -16.25
C LEU A 100 -0.44 -1.76 -16.55
N SER A 101 -0.05 -2.03 -17.80
CA SER A 101 1.36 -2.06 -18.20
C SER A 101 1.98 -0.67 -18.42
N LYS A 102 1.16 0.38 -18.36
CA LYS A 102 1.52 1.78 -18.65
C LYS A 102 1.28 2.71 -17.47
#